data_AF-A0A849VJN2-F1
#
_entry.id   AF-A0A849VJN2-F1
#
_cell.length_a   1.000
_cell.length_b   1.000
_cell.length_c   1.000
_cell.angle_alpha   90.00
_cell.angle_beta   90.00
_cell.angle_gamma   90.00
#
_symmetry.space_group_name_H-M   'P 1'
#
loop_
_entity.id
_entity.type
_entity.pdbx_description
1 polymer ?
#
loop_
_entity_poly.entity_id
_entity_poly.type
_entity_poly.pdbx_seq_one_letter_code
_entity_poly.pdbx_strand_id
1 'polypeptide(L)'
;MDESLQSFLFRQQMLFAGELNPKGVITKDGMWYSYPYAHQEVQHIFHRFDDSVLLEAAEVGEPIKACLDGIFTPPDSYCLSLRGSFFSNEKWRSRMSCKTGIRFCQACVNEAISEYGHGYFRHQWLKNTWCYVHELPLRHLTSTSYRNAIEDVKEVLVGGIPVNEVCTQKRPSEVAKSSLGNNTKKLELFFAVHAPYCLGRLLASWLRLNLNKLCESNKFIIREEWFAVLFKLLVLPIDSYDYLQAIRKLNALIIFLGRRSTFSEYMSEHVGYVRMFVSPRRQLSEVMMLPKERDCGLCAKKEDCAVMNLEYSEIKEEVDLQFLFRYSHSFKRYALDQGYIDLTGNHAWMPFRINSLMSEEEMKKGELMKFES
;
A
#
# COMPACT_ATOMS: atom_id res chain seq x y z
N MET A 1 -13.27 -8.25 2.53
CA MET A 1 -14.45 -7.35 2.55
C MET A 1 -14.78 -6.93 1.11
N ASP A 2 -16.04 -6.69 0.73
CA ASP A 2 -16.42 -6.15 -0.61
C ASP A 2 -17.21 -4.82 -0.55
N GLU A 3 -17.55 -4.34 0.65
CA GLU A 3 -18.17 -3.03 0.90
C GLU A 3 -17.21 -1.88 0.53
N SER A 4 -17.71 -0.85 -0.15
CA SER A 4 -16.94 0.36 -0.45
C SER A 4 -16.63 1.17 0.81
N LEU A 5 -15.48 1.86 0.85
CA LEU A 5 -15.13 2.75 1.97
C LEU A 5 -16.22 3.82 2.22
N GLN A 6 -16.86 4.32 1.16
CA GLN A 6 -17.97 5.27 1.24
C GLN A 6 -19.15 4.69 2.04
N SER A 7 -19.58 3.48 1.66
CA SER A 7 -20.66 2.77 2.35
C SER A 7 -20.30 2.49 3.79
N PHE A 8 -19.07 1.99 4.03
CA PHE A 8 -18.59 1.69 5.37
C PHE A 8 -18.64 2.95 6.25
N LEU A 9 -18.04 4.06 5.82
CA LEU A 9 -18.04 5.32 6.57
C LEU A 9 -19.47 5.85 6.82
N PHE A 10 -20.35 5.80 5.82
CA PHE A 10 -21.73 6.26 5.95
C PHE A 10 -22.51 5.41 6.95
N ARG A 11 -22.45 4.08 6.81
CA ARG A 11 -23.18 3.13 7.65
C ARG A 11 -22.73 3.19 9.10
N GLN A 12 -21.41 3.28 9.35
CA GLN A 12 -20.91 3.43 10.72
C GLN A 12 -21.39 4.75 11.37
N GLN A 13 -21.43 5.84 10.62
CA GLN A 13 -21.99 7.11 11.12
C GLN A 13 -23.50 6.99 11.36
N MET A 14 -24.25 6.35 10.46
CA MET A 14 -25.70 6.18 10.61
C MET A 14 -26.07 5.38 11.87
N LEU A 15 -25.26 4.38 12.23
CA LEU A 15 -25.51 3.52 13.38
C LEU A 15 -25.08 4.14 14.71
N PHE A 16 -24.05 4.98 14.72
CA PHE A 16 -23.35 5.36 15.95
C PHE A 16 -23.17 6.86 16.15
N ALA A 17 -23.42 7.68 15.13
CA ALA A 17 -23.49 9.12 15.32
C ALA A 17 -24.86 9.47 15.93
N GLY A 18 -24.87 10.31 16.96
CA GLY A 18 -26.13 10.84 17.50
C GLY A 18 -26.92 11.64 16.46
N GLU A 19 -26.22 12.24 15.50
CA GLU A 19 -26.79 12.90 14.32
C GLU A 19 -25.95 12.54 13.09
N LEU A 20 -26.59 12.07 12.03
CA LEU A 20 -25.91 11.66 10.80
C LEU A 20 -25.50 12.91 9.99
N ASN A 21 -24.19 13.13 9.85
CA ASN A 21 -23.62 14.22 9.06
C ASN A 21 -22.46 13.72 8.17
N PRO A 22 -22.72 13.05 7.04
CA PRO A 22 -21.69 12.42 6.21
C PRO A 22 -20.92 13.41 5.33
N LYS A 23 -20.53 14.58 5.85
CA LYS A 23 -19.86 15.67 5.10
C LYS A 23 -18.51 15.30 4.50
N GLY A 24 -17.86 14.26 5.00
CA GLY A 24 -16.63 13.69 4.44
C GLY A 24 -16.86 12.54 3.45
N VAL A 25 -18.11 12.15 3.21
CA VAL A 25 -18.48 10.99 2.38
C VAL A 25 -19.32 11.42 1.18
N ILE A 26 -20.34 12.26 1.40
CA ILE A 26 -21.24 12.79 0.37
C ILE A 26 -20.87 14.24 0.04
N THR A 27 -20.77 14.55 -1.25
CA THR A 27 -20.50 15.88 -1.77
C THR A 27 -21.75 16.76 -1.69
N LYS A 28 -21.59 18.09 -1.79
CA LYS A 28 -22.73 19.04 -1.76
C LYS A 28 -23.76 18.77 -2.88
N ASP A 29 -23.30 18.23 -4.00
CA ASP A 29 -24.09 17.88 -5.17
C ASP A 29 -24.60 16.42 -5.18
N GLY A 30 -24.58 15.74 -4.03
CA GLY A 30 -25.25 14.45 -3.85
C GLY A 30 -24.50 13.23 -4.39
N MET A 31 -23.19 13.33 -4.60
CA MET A 31 -22.33 12.24 -5.08
C MET A 31 -21.41 11.72 -3.97
N TRP A 32 -20.74 10.60 -4.23
CA TRP A 32 -19.65 10.14 -3.38
C TRP A 32 -18.39 10.97 -3.59
N TYR A 33 -17.68 11.29 -2.51
CA TYR A 33 -16.26 11.64 -2.61
C TYR A 33 -15.47 10.41 -3.06
N SER A 34 -14.57 10.58 -4.03
CA SER A 34 -13.66 9.51 -4.47
C SER A 34 -12.66 9.12 -3.38
N TYR A 35 -12.31 10.08 -2.50
CA TYR A 35 -11.45 9.89 -1.34
C TYR A 35 -12.22 10.30 -0.08
N PRO A 36 -13.15 9.47 0.39
CA PRO A 36 -13.99 9.81 1.54
C PRO A 36 -13.19 9.73 2.84
N TYR A 37 -13.64 10.45 3.87
CA TYR A 37 -12.99 10.46 5.18
C TYR A 37 -13.99 10.66 6.33
N ALA A 38 -13.59 10.22 7.52
CA ALA A 38 -14.24 10.52 8.78
C ALA A 38 -13.81 11.93 9.26
N HIS A 39 -14.75 12.87 9.27
CA HIS A 39 -14.51 14.20 9.82
C HIS A 39 -14.40 14.13 11.35
N GLN A 40 -13.79 15.16 11.96
CA GLN A 40 -13.39 15.17 13.36
C GLN A 40 -14.48 14.72 14.35
N GLU A 41 -15.71 15.23 14.20
CA GLU A 41 -16.84 14.90 15.10
C GLU A 41 -17.20 13.40 15.11
N VAL A 42 -16.93 12.64 14.05
CA VAL A 42 -17.30 11.20 13.94
C VAL A 42 -16.09 10.27 14.00
N GLN A 43 -14.85 10.77 14.12
CA GLN A 43 -13.65 9.92 14.17
C GLN A 43 -13.70 8.92 15.33
N HIS A 44 -14.23 9.34 16.48
CA HIS A 44 -14.39 8.51 17.67
C HIS A 44 -15.18 7.22 17.41
N ILE A 45 -16.09 7.19 16.44
CA ILE A 45 -16.85 5.99 16.06
C ILE A 45 -15.90 4.90 15.60
N PHE A 46 -14.86 5.26 14.84
CA PHE A 46 -13.94 4.33 14.21
C PHE A 46 -12.89 3.77 15.17
N HIS A 47 -12.75 4.34 16.38
CA HIS A 47 -11.85 3.80 17.41
C HIS A 47 -12.25 2.39 17.89
N ARG A 48 -13.49 1.96 17.65
CA ARG A 48 -13.97 0.61 18.00
C ARG A 48 -13.41 -0.51 17.14
N PHE A 49 -12.87 -0.19 15.96
CA PHE A 49 -12.29 -1.17 15.04
C PHE A 49 -10.80 -1.22 15.25
N ASP A 50 -10.18 -2.36 14.99
CA ASP A 50 -8.72 -2.45 14.89
C ASP A 50 -8.22 -1.77 13.61
N ASP A 51 -6.99 -1.25 13.63
CA ASP A 51 -6.35 -0.60 12.48
C ASP A 51 -6.29 -1.54 11.27
N SER A 52 -6.20 -2.86 11.48
CA SER A 52 -6.23 -3.86 10.41
C SER A 52 -7.56 -3.87 9.67
N VAL A 53 -8.68 -3.83 10.40
CA VAL A 53 -10.03 -3.81 9.82
C VAL A 53 -10.28 -2.50 9.09
N LEU A 54 -9.86 -1.38 9.68
CA LEU A 54 -9.96 -0.07 9.03
C LEU A 54 -9.13 -0.02 7.75
N LEU A 55 -7.94 -0.63 7.74
CA LEU A 55 -7.07 -0.66 6.57
C LEU A 55 -7.69 -1.49 5.45
N GLU A 56 -8.25 -2.66 5.78
CA GLU A 56 -9.00 -3.48 4.83
C GLU A 56 -10.18 -2.71 4.23
N ALA A 57 -10.93 -1.95 5.05
CA ALA A 57 -12.03 -1.13 4.58
C ALA A 57 -11.57 0.03 3.67
N ALA A 58 -10.42 0.65 3.97
CA ALA A 58 -9.87 1.74 3.17
C ALA A 58 -9.28 1.28 1.83
N GLU A 59 -8.77 0.05 1.78
CA GLU A 59 -8.06 -0.50 0.62
C GLU A 59 -8.81 -1.69 -0.01
N VAL A 60 -10.12 -1.73 0.21
CA VAL A 60 -11.00 -2.76 -0.35
C VAL A 60 -10.80 -2.89 -1.87
N GLY A 61 -10.51 -4.11 -2.32
CA GLY A 61 -10.28 -4.41 -3.73
C GLY A 61 -8.95 -3.92 -4.31
N GLU A 62 -8.07 -3.32 -3.50
CA GLU A 62 -6.74 -2.92 -3.93
C GLU A 62 -5.72 -4.01 -3.53
N PRO A 63 -5.03 -4.64 -4.50
CA PRO A 63 -3.97 -5.59 -4.19
C PRO A 63 -2.77 -4.86 -3.60
N ILE A 64 -1.94 -5.60 -2.86
CA ILE A 64 -0.63 -5.08 -2.46
C ILE A 64 0.20 -4.73 -3.70
N LYS A 65 0.69 -3.49 -3.73
CA LYS A 65 1.45 -2.93 -4.84
C LYS A 65 2.94 -3.09 -4.62
N ALA A 66 3.70 -3.22 -5.71
CA ALA A 66 5.15 -3.17 -5.66
C ALA A 66 5.64 -1.84 -5.07
N CYS A 67 6.68 -1.90 -4.24
CA CYS A 67 7.26 -0.71 -3.63
C CYS A 67 8.24 -0.03 -4.60
N LEU A 68 7.96 1.22 -5.00
CA LEU A 68 8.79 1.95 -5.98
C LEU A 68 10.24 2.16 -5.52
N ASP A 69 10.46 2.35 -4.21
CA ASP A 69 11.78 2.56 -3.63
C ASP A 69 12.41 1.27 -3.07
N GLY A 70 11.80 0.11 -3.36
CA GLY A 70 12.27 -1.21 -2.94
C GLY A 70 12.39 -1.34 -1.42
N ILE A 71 13.52 -1.85 -0.94
CA ILE A 71 13.77 -2.06 0.50
C ILE A 71 13.81 -0.75 1.29
N PHE A 72 14.08 0.38 0.62
CA PHE A 72 14.18 1.69 1.24
C PHE A 72 12.86 2.45 1.31
N THR A 73 11.76 1.80 0.95
CA THR A 73 10.42 2.37 1.07
C THR A 73 10.10 2.61 2.55
N PRO A 74 9.56 3.78 2.93
CA PRO A 74 9.18 4.05 4.32
C PRO A 74 8.22 2.98 4.88
N PRO A 75 8.43 2.50 6.11
CA PRO A 75 7.63 1.40 6.65
C PRO A 75 6.15 1.75 6.85
N ASP A 76 5.81 3.04 7.00
CA ASP A 76 4.45 3.54 7.14
C ASP A 76 3.73 3.79 5.80
N SER A 77 4.43 3.67 4.67
CA SER A 77 3.84 3.91 3.35
C SER A 77 2.65 2.99 3.08
N TYR A 78 2.69 1.78 3.65
CA TYR A 78 1.67 0.75 3.48
C TYR A 78 0.33 1.11 4.14
N CYS A 79 0.32 1.94 5.19
CA CYS A 79 -0.91 2.26 5.92
C CYS A 79 -1.30 3.75 5.87
N LEU A 80 -0.82 4.51 4.88
CA LEU A 80 -1.12 5.93 4.72
C LEU A 80 -2.63 6.21 4.57
N SER A 81 -3.36 5.27 3.99
CA SER A 81 -4.81 5.33 3.81
C SER A 81 -5.56 5.46 5.14
N LEU A 82 -5.11 4.80 6.22
CA LEU A 82 -5.73 4.89 7.55
C LEU A 82 -5.83 6.32 8.06
N ARG A 83 -4.71 7.04 7.99
CA ARG A 83 -4.65 8.42 8.48
C ARG A 83 -5.54 9.33 7.64
N GLY A 84 -5.53 9.15 6.32
CA GLY A 84 -6.33 9.94 5.39
C GLY A 84 -7.84 9.72 5.57
N SER A 85 -8.26 8.47 5.76
CA SER A 85 -9.67 8.07 5.76
C SER A 85 -10.32 8.12 7.14
N PHE A 86 -9.60 7.86 8.23
CA PHE A 86 -10.23 7.74 9.57
C PHE A 86 -9.72 8.74 10.61
N PHE A 87 -8.48 9.23 10.47
CA PHE A 87 -7.81 10.01 11.52
C PHE A 87 -7.20 11.33 11.01
N SER A 88 -7.89 11.97 10.05
CA SER A 88 -7.43 13.18 9.37
C SER A 88 -7.96 14.45 10.03
N ASN A 89 -7.08 15.37 10.40
CA ASN A 89 -7.45 16.69 10.95
C ASN A 89 -7.78 17.72 9.86
N GLU A 90 -8.61 17.34 8.88
CA GLU A 90 -9.11 18.20 7.79
C GLU A 90 -8.10 18.80 6.80
N LYS A 91 -6.79 18.57 6.94
CA LYS A 91 -5.75 19.19 6.09
C LYS A 91 -5.63 18.62 4.66
N TRP A 92 -6.43 17.61 4.30
CA TRP A 92 -6.36 16.93 2.99
C TRP A 92 -7.40 17.43 1.96
N ARG A 93 -7.89 18.67 2.12
CA ARG A 93 -8.95 19.25 1.27
C ARG A 93 -8.63 19.28 -0.23
N SER A 94 -7.35 19.26 -0.63
CA SER A 94 -6.95 19.31 -2.05
C SER A 94 -7.36 18.08 -2.86
N ARG A 95 -7.58 16.92 -2.23
CA ARG A 95 -8.07 15.69 -2.89
C ARG A 95 -9.60 15.59 -2.96
N MET A 96 -10.32 16.55 -2.37
CA MET A 96 -11.79 16.54 -2.25
C MET A 96 -12.52 17.04 -3.51
N SER A 97 -11.85 17.29 -4.63
CA SER A 97 -12.54 17.67 -5.88
C SER A 97 -13.03 16.47 -6.69
N CYS A 98 -12.44 15.29 -6.48
CA CYS A 98 -12.82 14.06 -7.18
C CYS A 98 -14.10 13.46 -6.59
N LYS A 99 -15.08 13.22 -7.46
CA LYS A 99 -16.40 12.70 -7.11
C LYS A 99 -16.79 11.56 -8.04
N THR A 100 -17.61 10.64 -7.54
CA THR A 100 -18.17 9.53 -8.32
C THR A 100 -19.66 9.35 -8.02
N GLY A 101 -20.41 8.90 -9.03
CA GLY A 101 -21.84 8.66 -8.89
C GLY A 101 -22.15 7.54 -7.89
N ILE A 102 -23.33 7.60 -7.27
CA ILE A 102 -23.80 6.59 -6.32
C ILE A 102 -24.57 5.51 -7.08
N ARG A 103 -23.97 4.34 -7.26
CA ARG A 103 -24.53 3.24 -8.02
C ARG A 103 -24.76 2.00 -7.17
N PHE A 104 -25.82 1.24 -7.45
CA PHE A 104 -26.17 0.05 -6.69
C PHE A 104 -26.93 -0.99 -7.51
N CYS A 105 -26.87 -2.24 -7.04
CA CYS A 105 -27.73 -3.32 -7.51
C CYS A 105 -28.72 -3.69 -6.40
N GLN A 106 -30.02 -3.55 -6.66
CA GLN A 106 -31.05 -3.85 -5.67
C GLN A 106 -31.01 -5.31 -5.20
N ALA A 107 -30.79 -6.25 -6.12
CA ALA A 107 -30.72 -7.67 -5.79
C ALA A 107 -29.56 -7.95 -4.82
N CYS A 108 -28.35 -7.44 -5.11
CA CYS A 108 -27.21 -7.56 -4.19
C CYS A 108 -27.50 -6.93 -2.82
N VAL A 109 -28.19 -5.79 -2.76
CA VAL A 109 -28.53 -5.14 -1.50
C VAL A 109 -29.49 -5.99 -0.69
N ASN A 110 -30.53 -6.55 -1.30
CA ASN A 110 -31.49 -7.41 -0.63
C ASN A 110 -30.85 -8.72 -0.15
N GLU A 111 -29.95 -9.30 -0.96
CA GLU A 111 -29.14 -10.46 -0.55
C GLU A 111 -28.26 -10.14 0.66
N ALA A 112 -27.56 -8.99 0.63
CA ALA A 112 -26.76 -8.54 1.77
C ALA A 112 -27.59 -8.34 3.04
N ILE A 113 -28.81 -7.79 2.91
CA ILE A 113 -29.75 -7.68 4.03
C ILE A 113 -30.14 -9.06 4.55
N SER A 114 -30.44 -10.02 3.66
CA SER A 114 -30.81 -11.37 4.06
C SER A 114 -29.66 -12.14 4.73
N GLU A 115 -28.43 -11.92 4.27
CA GLU A 115 -27.25 -12.68 4.72
C GLU A 115 -26.58 -12.04 5.94
N TYR A 116 -26.44 -10.72 5.95
CA TYR A 116 -25.68 -9.97 6.96
C TYR A 116 -26.55 -9.04 7.83
N GLY A 117 -27.87 -9.00 7.59
CA GLY A 117 -28.81 -8.16 8.32
C GLY A 117 -28.78 -6.67 7.95
N HIS A 118 -27.99 -6.28 6.95
CA HIS A 118 -27.89 -4.89 6.50
C HIS A 118 -27.48 -4.78 5.03
N GLY A 119 -27.97 -3.73 4.35
CA GLY A 119 -27.52 -3.39 3.00
C GLY A 119 -26.21 -2.62 3.03
N TYR A 120 -25.48 -2.67 1.92
CA TYR A 120 -24.26 -1.88 1.72
C TYR A 120 -23.97 -1.68 0.23
N PHE A 121 -23.14 -0.68 -0.10
CA PHE A 121 -22.68 -0.44 -1.47
C PHE A 121 -21.35 -1.13 -1.72
N ARG A 122 -21.29 -2.03 -2.70
CA ARG A 122 -20.06 -2.76 -3.05
C ARG A 122 -19.01 -1.85 -3.70
N HIS A 123 -17.73 -2.08 -3.40
CA HIS A 123 -16.60 -1.33 -3.95
C HIS A 123 -16.60 -1.27 -5.48
N GLN A 124 -16.88 -2.40 -6.14
CA GLN A 124 -16.89 -2.49 -7.60
C GLN A 124 -17.87 -1.50 -8.28
N TRP A 125 -18.93 -1.07 -7.60
CA TRP A 125 -19.92 -0.14 -8.14
C TRP A 125 -19.40 1.30 -8.27
N LEU A 126 -18.26 1.62 -7.64
CA LEU A 126 -17.59 2.90 -7.80
C LEU A 126 -17.05 3.11 -9.23
N LYS A 127 -16.61 2.02 -9.88
CA LYS A 127 -15.99 2.01 -11.21
C LYS A 127 -16.89 1.41 -12.30
N ASN A 128 -17.79 0.49 -11.93
CA ASN A 128 -18.63 -0.23 -12.87
C ASN A 128 -20.01 0.41 -13.02
N THR A 129 -20.65 0.13 -14.16
CA THR A 129 -22.07 0.46 -14.43
C THR A 129 -22.95 -0.79 -14.51
N TRP A 130 -22.36 -1.97 -14.29
CA TRP A 130 -23.00 -3.27 -14.44
C TRP A 130 -22.76 -4.13 -13.18
N CYS A 131 -23.79 -4.83 -12.73
CA CYS A 131 -23.68 -5.86 -11.71
C CYS A 131 -23.32 -7.19 -12.37
N TYR A 132 -22.13 -7.70 -12.09
CA TYR A 132 -21.68 -8.98 -12.63
C TYR A 132 -22.27 -10.20 -11.89
N VAL A 133 -22.81 -10.02 -10.68
CA VAL A 133 -23.43 -11.11 -9.91
C VAL A 133 -24.82 -11.43 -10.45
N HIS A 134 -25.63 -10.41 -10.72
CA HIS A 134 -27.01 -10.56 -11.20
C HIS A 134 -27.17 -10.34 -12.69
N GLU A 135 -26.10 -9.99 -13.40
CA GLU A 135 -26.12 -9.62 -14.81
C GLU A 135 -27.15 -8.53 -15.15
N LEU A 136 -27.18 -7.48 -14.33
CA LEU A 136 -28.11 -6.35 -14.49
C LEU A 136 -27.37 -5.01 -14.52
N PRO A 137 -27.88 -4.00 -15.25
CA PRO A 137 -27.37 -2.63 -15.14
C PRO A 137 -27.53 -2.11 -13.71
N LEU A 138 -26.53 -1.38 -13.22
CA LEU A 138 -26.61 -0.74 -11.91
C LEU A 138 -27.58 0.45 -11.98
N ARG A 139 -28.38 0.60 -10.93
CA ARG A 139 -29.17 1.80 -10.68
C ARG A 139 -28.24 2.92 -10.24
N HIS A 140 -28.53 4.14 -10.62
CA HIS A 140 -27.75 5.34 -10.30
C HIS A 140 -28.65 6.38 -9.63
N LEU A 141 -28.23 6.90 -8.48
CA LEU A 141 -28.93 8.01 -7.83
C LEU A 141 -28.63 9.31 -8.56
N THR A 142 -29.67 10.07 -8.91
CA THR A 142 -29.57 11.34 -9.65
C THR A 142 -29.79 12.56 -8.77
N SER A 143 -29.94 12.39 -7.46
CA SER A 143 -30.05 13.50 -6.51
C SER A 143 -28.88 14.47 -6.64
N THR A 144 -29.19 15.74 -6.90
CA THR A 144 -28.21 16.82 -7.03
C THR A 144 -28.01 17.62 -5.74
N SER A 145 -28.66 17.19 -4.65
CA SER A 145 -28.55 17.85 -3.35
C SER A 145 -28.05 16.89 -2.28
N TYR A 146 -27.20 17.41 -1.40
CA TYR A 146 -26.66 16.71 -0.23
C TYR A 146 -27.74 16.01 0.60
N ARG A 147 -28.82 16.71 0.94
CA ARG A 147 -29.90 16.18 1.80
C ARG A 147 -30.64 15.02 1.12
N ASN A 148 -31.02 15.17 -0.15
CA ASN A 148 -31.76 14.12 -0.84
C ASN A 148 -30.87 12.89 -1.07
N ALA A 149 -29.58 13.08 -1.35
CA ALA A 149 -28.65 11.96 -1.48
C ALA A 149 -28.50 11.17 -0.16
N ILE A 150 -28.53 11.84 1.00
CA ILE A 150 -28.52 11.13 2.30
C ILE A 150 -29.77 10.25 2.44
N GLU A 151 -30.94 10.78 2.12
CA GLU A 151 -32.20 10.02 2.23
C GLU A 151 -32.25 8.86 1.21
N ASP A 152 -31.85 9.11 -0.04
CA ASP A 152 -31.78 8.08 -1.06
C ASP A 152 -30.80 6.96 -0.65
N VAL A 153 -29.63 7.30 -0.09
CA VAL A 153 -28.66 6.30 0.40
C VAL A 153 -29.24 5.49 1.55
N LYS A 154 -29.90 6.12 2.53
CA LYS A 154 -30.57 5.41 3.64
C LYS A 154 -31.61 4.43 3.11
N GLU A 155 -32.44 4.89 2.18
CA GLU A 155 -33.49 4.09 1.58
C GLU A 155 -32.92 2.86 0.87
N VAL A 156 -31.84 3.01 0.09
CA VAL A 156 -31.13 1.87 -0.50
C VAL A 156 -30.62 0.92 0.58
N LEU A 157 -29.97 1.40 1.63
CA LEU A 157 -29.37 0.55 2.68
C LEU A 157 -30.41 -0.31 3.43
N VAL A 158 -31.68 0.09 3.46
CA VAL A 158 -32.78 -0.70 4.04
C VAL A 158 -33.53 -1.54 3.01
N GLY A 159 -33.06 -1.59 1.76
CA GLY A 159 -33.64 -2.39 0.68
C GLY A 159 -34.74 -1.68 -0.11
N GLY A 160 -34.93 -0.37 0.09
CA GLY A 160 -35.82 0.47 -0.70
C GLY A 160 -35.21 0.87 -2.06
N ILE A 161 -36.06 1.44 -2.91
CA ILE A 161 -35.67 1.98 -4.21
C ILE A 161 -36.06 3.47 -4.21
N PRO A 162 -35.08 4.39 -4.08
CA PRO A 162 -35.39 5.83 -4.03
C PRO A 162 -35.97 6.32 -5.33
N VAL A 163 -36.88 7.30 -5.27
CA VAL A 163 -37.57 7.92 -6.44
C VAL A 163 -36.60 8.59 -7.42
N ASN A 164 -35.43 9.03 -6.93
CA ASN A 164 -34.43 9.73 -7.73
C ASN A 164 -33.42 8.78 -8.37
N GLU A 165 -33.84 7.59 -8.82
CA GLU A 165 -32.97 6.60 -9.40
C GLU A 165 -33.19 6.43 -10.91
N VAL A 166 -32.11 6.22 -11.66
CA VAL A 166 -32.17 5.92 -13.09
C VAL A 166 -31.38 4.64 -13.36
N CYS A 167 -31.92 3.80 -14.24
CA CYS A 167 -31.27 2.60 -14.71
C CYS A 167 -30.71 2.81 -16.12
N THR A 168 -29.38 2.84 -16.27
CA THR A 168 -28.75 2.98 -17.59
C THR A 168 -28.69 1.63 -18.30
N GLN A 169 -29.47 1.46 -19.37
CA GLN A 169 -29.75 0.16 -20.01
C GLN A 169 -28.60 -0.47 -20.84
N LYS A 170 -27.38 0.07 -20.84
CA LYS A 170 -26.30 -0.44 -21.71
C LYS A 170 -25.26 -1.25 -20.94
N ARG A 171 -25.20 -2.56 -21.22
CA ARG A 171 -24.05 -3.41 -20.86
C ARG A 171 -22.81 -2.80 -21.53
N PRO A 172 -21.72 -2.54 -20.79
CA PRO A 172 -20.45 -2.17 -21.41
C PRO A 172 -20.09 -3.23 -22.45
N SER A 173 -19.82 -2.82 -23.68
CA SER A 173 -19.29 -3.74 -24.68
C SER A 173 -17.97 -4.32 -24.15
N GLU A 174 -17.76 -5.63 -24.30
CA GLU A 174 -16.56 -6.34 -23.82
C GLU A 174 -15.25 -5.79 -24.42
N VAL A 175 -15.35 -4.87 -25.37
CA VAL A 175 -14.28 -4.23 -26.14
C VAL A 175 -13.46 -3.20 -25.34
N ALA A 176 -13.86 -2.82 -24.12
CA ALA A 176 -13.04 -1.95 -23.26
C ALA A 176 -12.00 -2.71 -22.41
N LYS A 177 -11.74 -4.01 -22.67
CA LYS A 177 -10.60 -4.74 -22.09
C LYS A 177 -9.28 -4.53 -22.84
N SER A 178 -9.26 -3.84 -23.98
CA SER A 178 -8.03 -3.52 -24.72
C SER A 178 -7.48 -2.15 -24.34
N SER A 179 -7.15 -1.97 -23.07
CA SER A 179 -6.19 -0.95 -22.63
C SER A 179 -5.36 -1.46 -21.46
N LEU A 180 -5.19 -2.79 -21.35
CA LEU A 180 -3.95 -3.31 -20.75
C LEU A 180 -2.86 -3.01 -21.78
N GLY A 181 -2.34 -1.78 -21.69
CA GLY A 181 -1.19 -1.35 -22.47
C GLY A 181 -0.09 -2.39 -22.35
N ASN A 182 0.56 -2.69 -23.47
CA ASN A 182 1.78 -3.48 -23.59
C ASN A 182 2.35 -3.92 -22.23
N ASN A 183 1.92 -5.09 -21.74
CA ASN A 183 2.55 -5.71 -20.58
C ASN A 183 3.96 -6.12 -21.00
N THR A 184 4.90 -5.18 -20.97
CA THR A 184 6.27 -5.53 -20.64
C THR A 184 6.16 -6.33 -19.34
N LYS A 185 6.63 -7.58 -19.34
CA LYS A 185 6.72 -8.42 -18.14
C LYS A 185 7.59 -7.69 -17.11
N LYS A 186 7.00 -6.76 -16.36
CA LYS A 186 7.72 -5.98 -15.36
C LYS A 186 7.79 -6.85 -14.12
N LEU A 187 9.01 -7.12 -13.65
CA LEU A 187 9.22 -7.82 -12.40
C LEU A 187 8.67 -6.94 -11.26
N GLU A 188 7.62 -7.42 -10.61
CA GLU A 188 7.03 -6.75 -9.44
C GLU A 188 7.49 -7.43 -8.16
N LEU A 189 8.14 -6.65 -7.30
CA LEU A 189 8.76 -7.11 -6.08
C LEU A 189 8.09 -6.46 -4.86
N PHE A 190 7.86 -7.29 -3.85
CA PHE A 190 7.39 -6.89 -2.53
C PHE A 190 8.52 -7.03 -1.51
N PHE A 191 8.77 -6.01 -0.70
CA PHE A 191 9.77 -6.06 0.36
C PHE A 191 9.06 -6.07 1.71
N ALA A 192 9.14 -7.19 2.44
CA ALA A 192 8.57 -7.33 3.79
C ALA A 192 9.40 -6.66 4.89
N VAL A 193 10.65 -6.33 4.56
CA VAL A 193 11.60 -5.68 5.45
C VAL A 193 12.01 -4.37 4.83
N HIS A 194 12.01 -3.32 5.64
CA HIS A 194 12.33 -1.96 5.22
C HIS A 194 13.71 -1.53 5.70
N ALA A 195 14.25 -0.46 5.14
CA ALA A 195 15.55 0.10 5.50
C ALA A 195 15.51 1.63 5.47
N PRO A 196 16.16 2.33 6.43
CA PRO A 196 16.33 3.76 6.34
C PRO A 196 17.36 4.08 5.26
N TYR A 197 17.26 5.28 4.69
CA TYR A 197 18.24 5.74 3.70
C TYR A 197 19.68 5.75 4.23
N CYS A 198 19.91 5.99 5.53
CA CYS A 198 21.25 5.95 6.11
C CYS A 198 21.91 4.55 6.01
N LEU A 199 21.13 3.47 5.97
CA LEU A 199 21.67 2.12 5.71
C LEU A 199 22.26 2.05 4.29
N GLY A 200 21.68 2.74 3.31
CA GLY A 200 22.22 2.84 1.96
C GLY A 200 23.65 3.41 1.93
N ARG A 201 23.98 4.37 2.81
CA ARG A 201 25.34 4.92 2.93
C ARG A 201 26.31 3.91 3.55
N LEU A 202 25.90 3.19 4.58
CA LEU A 202 26.70 2.11 5.19
C LEU A 202 27.03 1.03 4.14
N LEU A 203 26.01 0.58 3.39
CA LEU A 203 26.18 -0.39 2.31
C LEU A 203 27.11 0.15 1.22
N ALA A 204 26.96 1.43 0.84
CA ALA A 204 27.81 2.03 -0.18
C ALA A 204 29.29 2.07 0.22
N SER A 205 29.59 2.30 1.50
CA SER A 205 30.94 2.29 2.04
C SER A 205 31.59 0.92 1.90
N TRP A 206 30.90 -0.13 2.37
CA TRP A 206 31.40 -1.50 2.25
C TRP A 206 31.54 -1.94 0.80
N LEU A 207 30.54 -1.63 -0.03
CA LEU A 207 30.54 -1.98 -1.45
C LEU A 207 31.73 -1.33 -2.17
N ARG A 208 32.03 -0.06 -1.90
CA ARG A 208 33.18 0.63 -2.53
C ARG A 208 34.50 -0.11 -2.32
N LEU A 209 34.70 -0.75 -1.16
CA LEU A 209 35.91 -1.49 -0.83
C LEU A 209 35.92 -2.92 -1.41
N ASN A 210 34.75 -3.51 -1.59
CA ASN A 210 34.61 -4.92 -1.98
C ASN A 210 34.14 -5.14 -3.42
N LEU A 211 33.72 -4.08 -4.14
CA LEU A 211 33.12 -4.17 -5.46
C LEU A 211 34.03 -4.91 -6.44
N ASN A 212 35.34 -4.59 -6.45
CA ASN A 212 36.29 -5.23 -7.36
C ASN A 212 36.34 -6.76 -7.17
N LYS A 213 36.40 -7.23 -5.90
CA LYS A 213 36.39 -8.66 -5.57
C LYS A 213 35.08 -9.35 -5.98
N LEU A 214 33.96 -8.63 -5.89
CA LEU A 214 32.64 -9.12 -6.29
C LEU A 214 32.49 -9.19 -7.83
N CYS A 215 33.08 -8.22 -8.55
CA CYS A 215 33.01 -8.06 -10.01
C CYS A 215 33.86 -9.05 -10.81
N GLU A 216 34.99 -9.52 -10.28
CA GLU A 216 35.89 -10.47 -10.96
C GLU A 216 35.18 -11.74 -11.44
N SER A 217 33.99 -12.02 -10.90
CA SER A 217 33.16 -13.18 -11.25
C SER A 217 32.04 -12.94 -12.26
N ASN A 218 31.70 -11.69 -12.67
CA ASN A 218 30.48 -11.44 -13.46
C ASN A 218 30.50 -10.20 -14.38
N LYS A 219 30.10 -10.39 -15.64
CA LYS A 219 29.93 -9.34 -16.67
C LYS A 219 28.76 -8.36 -16.41
N PHE A 220 27.91 -8.64 -15.42
CA PHE A 220 26.70 -7.85 -15.12
C PHE A 220 26.99 -6.48 -14.50
N ILE A 221 28.12 -6.34 -13.81
CA ILE A 221 28.45 -5.11 -13.09
C ILE A 221 29.29 -4.24 -14.03
N ILE A 222 28.66 -3.30 -14.74
CA ILE A 222 29.40 -2.24 -15.43
C ILE A 222 30.08 -1.39 -14.36
N ARG A 223 31.38 -1.61 -14.20
CA ARG A 223 32.17 -1.10 -13.09
C ARG A 223 31.98 0.40 -12.88
N GLU A 224 32.03 1.18 -13.95
CA GLU A 224 31.90 2.64 -13.92
C GLU A 224 30.54 3.13 -13.41
N GLU A 225 29.45 2.50 -13.83
CA GLU A 225 28.09 2.88 -13.42
C GLU A 225 27.89 2.70 -11.92
N TRP A 226 28.38 1.59 -11.37
CA TRP A 226 28.24 1.31 -9.94
C TRP A 226 29.16 2.17 -9.09
N PHE A 227 30.37 2.49 -9.53
CA PHE A 227 31.20 3.47 -8.84
C PHE A 227 30.52 4.84 -8.77
N ALA A 228 29.83 5.27 -9.83
CA ALA A 228 29.06 6.52 -9.81
C ALA A 228 27.89 6.46 -8.80
N VAL A 229 27.13 5.36 -8.76
CA VAL A 229 26.05 5.15 -7.78
C VAL A 229 26.59 5.21 -6.35
N LEU A 230 27.66 4.46 -6.06
CA LEU A 230 28.29 4.43 -4.74
C LEU A 230 28.85 5.79 -4.32
N PHE A 231 29.47 6.52 -5.26
CA PHE A 231 29.95 7.88 -5.01
C PHE A 231 28.81 8.82 -4.62
N LYS A 232 27.68 8.80 -5.35
CA LYS A 232 26.50 9.59 -5.02
C LYS A 232 25.99 9.30 -3.61
N LEU A 233 25.92 8.03 -3.21
CA LEU A 233 25.47 7.63 -1.86
C LEU A 233 26.42 8.05 -0.73
N LEU A 234 27.71 8.18 -1.02
CA LEU A 234 28.70 8.57 -0.03
C LEU A 234 28.84 10.07 0.15
N VAL A 235 28.69 10.83 -0.95
CA VAL A 235 29.01 12.27 -0.97
C VAL A 235 27.78 13.15 -0.89
N LEU A 236 26.65 12.74 -1.48
CA LEU A 236 25.48 13.61 -1.58
C LEU A 236 24.63 13.60 -0.30
N PRO A 237 23.88 14.69 -0.03
CA PRO A 237 22.86 14.72 1.00
C PRO A 237 21.80 13.64 0.78
N ILE A 238 21.35 13.01 1.87
CA ILE A 238 20.41 11.87 1.87
C ILE A 238 19.06 12.20 1.22
N ASP A 239 18.64 13.46 1.27
CA ASP A 239 17.40 14.00 0.71
C ASP A 239 17.54 14.55 -0.70
N SER A 240 18.76 14.56 -1.26
CA SER A 240 18.95 15.02 -2.63
C SER A 240 18.31 14.05 -3.62
N TYR A 241 17.71 14.60 -4.68
CA TYR A 241 17.11 13.80 -5.75
C TYR A 241 18.08 12.75 -6.32
N ASP A 242 19.33 13.14 -6.53
CA ASP A 242 20.39 12.24 -7.00
C ASP A 242 20.72 11.11 -6.02
N TYR A 243 20.65 11.36 -4.71
CA TYR A 243 20.83 10.32 -3.69
C TYR A 243 19.67 9.32 -3.74
N LEU A 244 18.43 9.80 -3.82
CA LEU A 244 17.24 8.96 -3.91
C LEU A 244 17.28 8.07 -5.17
N GLN A 245 17.69 8.64 -6.31
CA GLN A 245 17.88 7.87 -7.55
C GLN A 245 19.02 6.84 -7.41
N ALA A 246 20.11 7.16 -6.71
CA ALA A 246 21.17 6.21 -6.44
C ALA A 246 20.73 5.07 -5.51
N ILE A 247 19.89 5.37 -4.50
CA ILE A 247 19.29 4.36 -3.60
C ILE A 247 18.38 3.40 -4.36
N ARG A 248 17.58 3.90 -5.30
CA ARG A 248 16.74 3.04 -6.15
C ARG A 248 17.57 2.05 -6.94
N LYS A 249 18.70 2.48 -7.49
CA LYS A 249 19.66 1.59 -8.19
C LYS A 249 20.32 0.60 -7.25
N LEU A 250 20.60 0.98 -6.00
CA LEU A 250 21.19 0.11 -4.99
C LEU A 250 20.31 -1.13 -4.70
N ASN A 251 18.98 -1.02 -4.78
CA ASN A 251 18.07 -2.16 -4.60
C ASN A 251 18.43 -3.35 -5.52
N ALA A 252 18.69 -3.09 -6.80
CA ALA A 252 19.06 -4.13 -7.75
C ALA A 252 20.34 -4.88 -7.34
N LEU A 253 21.31 -4.12 -6.81
CA LEU A 253 22.58 -4.66 -6.35
C LEU A 253 22.41 -5.47 -5.05
N ILE A 254 21.59 -5.01 -4.11
CA ILE A 254 21.27 -5.75 -2.87
C ILE A 254 20.65 -7.11 -3.20
N ILE A 255 19.68 -7.16 -4.12
CA ILE A 255 19.04 -8.41 -4.55
C ILE A 255 20.08 -9.35 -5.17
N PHE A 256 20.93 -8.83 -6.05
CA PHE A 256 21.98 -9.62 -6.70
C PHE A 256 22.99 -10.17 -5.69
N LEU A 257 23.43 -9.33 -4.74
CA LEU A 257 24.45 -9.68 -3.75
C LEU A 257 23.90 -10.55 -2.62
N GLY A 258 22.60 -10.57 -2.37
CA GLY A 258 22.00 -11.41 -1.32
C GLY A 258 22.17 -12.92 -1.50
N ARG A 259 22.71 -13.36 -2.64
CA ARG A 259 23.10 -14.75 -2.89
C ARG A 259 24.57 -15.04 -2.58
N ARG A 260 25.33 -14.04 -2.13
CA ARG A 260 26.76 -14.13 -1.83
C ARG A 260 26.97 -14.19 -0.32
N SER A 261 27.62 -15.24 0.16
CA SER A 261 27.90 -15.42 1.59
C SER A 261 28.62 -14.22 2.21
N THR A 262 29.60 -13.65 1.52
CA THR A 262 30.36 -12.48 1.98
C THR A 262 29.51 -11.24 2.24
N PHE A 263 28.47 -11.02 1.42
CA PHE A 263 27.54 -9.90 1.64
C PHE A 263 26.55 -10.22 2.76
N SER A 264 26.03 -11.44 2.81
CA SER A 264 25.11 -11.88 3.86
C SER A 264 25.77 -11.90 5.26
N GLU A 265 27.03 -12.29 5.35
CA GLU A 265 27.87 -12.21 6.57
C GLU A 265 28.05 -10.76 7.02
N TYR A 266 28.37 -9.86 6.09
CA TYR A 266 28.47 -8.43 6.43
C TYR A 266 27.14 -7.87 6.96
N MET A 267 26.03 -8.21 6.31
CA MET A 267 24.69 -7.80 6.73
C MET A 267 24.38 -8.32 8.14
N SER A 268 24.64 -9.60 8.44
CA SER A 268 24.35 -10.16 9.77
C SER A 268 25.25 -9.56 10.86
N GLU A 269 26.49 -9.19 10.54
CA GLU A 269 27.42 -8.58 11.48
C GLU A 269 27.07 -7.11 11.78
N HIS A 270 26.67 -6.32 10.79
CA HIS A 270 26.54 -4.85 10.92
C HIS A 270 25.11 -4.33 10.97
N VAL A 271 24.11 -5.16 10.65
CA VAL A 271 22.70 -4.77 10.56
C VAL A 271 21.88 -5.56 11.57
N GLY A 272 21.06 -4.85 12.36
CA GLY A 272 20.07 -5.41 13.26
C GLY A 272 18.64 -5.17 12.73
N TYR A 273 17.65 -5.77 13.40
CA TYR A 273 16.25 -5.62 13.05
C TYR A 273 15.47 -4.99 14.20
N VAL A 274 14.52 -4.15 13.85
CA VAL A 274 13.55 -3.58 14.77
C VAL A 274 12.14 -3.78 14.25
N ARG A 275 11.19 -3.87 15.17
CA ARG A 275 9.77 -3.85 14.89
C ARG A 275 9.29 -2.42 15.04
N MET A 276 8.86 -1.80 13.95
CA MET A 276 8.35 -0.43 13.87
C MET A 276 6.83 -0.44 13.99
N PHE A 277 6.24 0.40 14.84
CA PHE A 277 4.78 0.58 14.90
C PHE A 277 4.35 1.71 13.97
N VAL A 278 3.63 1.36 12.89
CA VAL A 278 3.46 2.24 11.72
C VAL A 278 2.09 2.88 11.60
N SER A 279 1.07 2.29 12.21
CA SER A 279 -0.29 2.81 12.10
C SER A 279 -0.55 4.00 13.05
N PRO A 280 -1.56 4.84 12.77
CA PRO A 280 -1.89 5.99 13.61
C PRO A 280 -2.10 5.66 15.10
N ARG A 281 -2.67 4.48 15.39
CA ARG A 281 -2.90 4.01 16.77
C ARG A 281 -1.89 2.94 17.22
N ARG A 282 -0.78 2.76 16.49
CA ARG A 282 0.33 1.85 16.80
C ARG A 282 -0.06 0.36 16.94
N GLN A 283 -1.14 -0.06 16.29
CA GLN A 283 -1.60 -1.46 16.28
C GLN A 283 -0.98 -2.28 15.14
N LEU A 284 -0.55 -1.63 14.06
CA LEU A 284 0.15 -2.28 12.95
C LEU A 284 1.65 -2.10 13.09
N SER A 285 2.41 -3.10 12.65
CA SER A 285 3.85 -3.05 12.67
C SER A 285 4.48 -3.58 11.39
N GLU A 286 5.69 -3.09 11.12
CA GLU A 286 6.56 -3.57 10.05
C GLU A 286 7.96 -3.88 10.60
N VAL A 287 8.72 -4.67 9.84
CA VAL A 287 10.09 -5.02 10.20
C VAL A 287 11.05 -4.09 9.45
N MET A 288 12.02 -3.54 10.17
CA MET A 288 12.98 -2.59 9.61
C MET A 288 14.41 -3.00 10.00
N MET A 289 15.33 -2.91 9.05
CA MET A 289 16.76 -3.06 9.25
C MET A 289 17.40 -1.76 9.68
N LEU A 290 18.25 -1.80 10.69
CA LEU A 290 19.04 -0.65 11.16
C LEU A 290 20.52 -1.00 11.28
N PRO A 291 21.44 -0.05 11.00
CA PRO A 291 22.83 -0.20 11.43
C PRO A 291 22.91 -0.45 12.94
N LYS A 292 23.72 -1.43 13.36
CA LYS A 292 23.97 -1.69 14.79
C LYS A 292 24.73 -0.52 15.42
N GLU A 293 25.76 -0.03 14.75
CA GLU A 293 26.56 1.12 15.17
C GLU A 293 25.97 2.42 14.59
N ARG A 294 24.76 2.78 15.02
CA ARG A 294 24.09 4.03 14.62
C ARG A 294 24.23 5.10 15.70
N ASP A 295 24.55 6.32 15.28
CA ASP A 295 24.38 7.52 16.10
C ASP A 295 23.29 8.41 15.50
N CYS A 296 22.06 8.20 15.97
CA CYS A 296 20.92 8.99 15.52
C CYS A 296 20.91 10.41 16.10
N GLY A 297 21.66 10.68 17.18
CA GLY A 297 21.70 11.98 17.84
C GLY A 297 22.36 13.06 16.99
N LEU A 298 23.38 12.67 16.23
CA LEU A 298 24.11 13.54 15.29
C LEU A 298 23.49 13.56 13.87
N CYS A 299 22.38 12.87 13.64
CA CYS A 299 21.77 12.77 12.33
C CYS A 299 21.09 14.09 11.93
N ALA A 300 21.59 14.71 10.86
CA ALA A 300 21.00 15.92 10.27
C ALA A 300 19.56 15.74 9.77
N LYS A 301 19.10 14.49 9.63
CA LYS A 301 17.74 14.12 9.15
C LYS A 301 16.88 13.48 10.23
N LYS A 302 17.19 13.71 11.51
CA LYS A 302 16.41 13.15 12.62
C LYS A 302 14.92 13.51 12.58
N GLU A 303 14.57 14.69 12.08
CA GLU A 303 13.17 15.18 12.04
C GLU A 303 12.32 14.48 10.98
N ASP A 304 12.94 13.99 9.90
CA ASP A 304 12.24 13.30 8.79
C ASP A 304 12.39 11.78 8.86
N CYS A 305 13.16 11.26 9.82
CA CYS A 305 13.51 9.85 9.88
C CYS A 305 12.42 9.03 10.59
N ALA A 306 11.87 8.03 9.89
CA ALA A 306 10.89 7.10 10.46
C ALA A 306 11.39 6.45 11.77
N VAL A 307 12.69 6.15 11.88
CA VAL A 307 13.32 5.55 13.08
C VAL A 307 13.22 6.46 14.31
N MET A 308 13.20 7.78 14.11
CA MET A 308 13.12 8.76 15.19
C MET A 308 11.68 9.17 15.49
N ASN A 309 10.80 9.08 14.50
CA ASN A 309 9.43 9.57 14.57
C ASN A 309 8.40 8.50 14.95
N LEU A 310 8.76 7.22 14.79
CA LEU A 310 7.91 6.08 15.12
C LEU A 310 8.46 5.32 16.31
N GLU A 311 7.56 4.75 17.09
CA GLU A 311 7.92 3.84 18.17
C GLU A 311 8.43 2.52 17.58
N TYR A 312 9.44 1.93 18.22
CA TYR A 312 9.96 0.63 17.82
C TYR A 312 10.48 -0.18 18.99
N SER A 313 10.58 -1.49 18.78
CA SER A 313 11.23 -2.43 19.70
C SER A 313 12.30 -3.24 18.98
N GLU A 314 13.46 -3.42 19.63
CA GLU A 314 14.54 -4.26 19.11
C GLU A 314 14.09 -5.73 18.96
N ILE A 315 14.47 -6.37 17.86
CA ILE A 315 14.18 -7.79 17.59
C ILE A 315 15.44 -8.60 17.93
N LYS A 316 15.30 -9.53 18.88
CA LYS A 316 16.38 -10.44 19.30
C LYS A 316 16.28 -11.85 18.71
N GLU A 317 15.11 -12.18 18.18
CA GLU A 317 14.82 -13.47 17.57
C GLU A 317 15.29 -13.49 16.11
N GLU A 318 15.40 -14.69 15.53
CA GLU A 318 15.67 -14.83 14.11
C GLU A 318 14.50 -14.29 13.29
N VAL A 319 14.80 -13.46 12.29
CA VAL A 319 13.79 -12.92 11.37
C VAL A 319 13.65 -13.90 10.20
N ASP A 320 12.65 -14.77 10.30
CA ASP A 320 12.26 -15.73 9.26
C ASP A 320 10.84 -15.42 8.71
N LEU A 321 10.31 -16.28 7.84
CA LEU A 321 8.97 -16.10 7.26
C LEU A 321 7.85 -16.16 8.32
N GLN A 322 8.01 -16.97 9.38
CA GLN A 322 7.01 -17.07 10.44
C GLN A 322 7.00 -15.79 11.28
N PHE A 323 8.18 -15.26 11.58
CA PHE A 323 8.35 -13.96 12.24
C PHE A 323 7.70 -12.85 11.41
N LEU A 324 7.98 -12.78 10.11
CA LEU A 324 7.39 -11.79 9.22
C LEU A 324 5.86 -11.93 9.17
N PHE A 325 5.31 -13.14 9.06
CA PHE A 325 3.86 -13.35 9.05
C PHE A 325 3.18 -12.88 10.34
N ARG A 326 3.89 -12.97 11.47
CA ARG A 326 3.39 -12.55 12.77
C ARG A 326 3.51 -11.04 13.00
N TYR A 327 4.58 -10.40 12.51
CA TYR A 327 4.97 -9.06 12.94
C TYR A 327 5.08 -8.00 11.82
N SER A 328 5.09 -8.39 10.55
CA SER A 328 4.93 -7.49 9.40
C SER A 328 3.50 -7.60 8.88
N HIS A 329 2.72 -6.53 9.05
CA HIS A 329 1.32 -6.55 8.64
C HIS A 329 1.19 -6.56 7.10
N SER A 330 2.03 -5.79 6.41
CA SER A 330 2.10 -5.79 4.95
C SER A 330 2.43 -7.18 4.39
N PHE A 331 3.40 -7.89 4.97
CA PHE A 331 3.73 -9.25 4.55
C PHE A 331 2.62 -10.26 4.86
N LYS A 332 1.99 -10.14 6.04
CA LYS A 332 0.85 -11.00 6.39
C LYS A 332 -0.27 -10.89 5.35
N ARG A 333 -0.63 -9.66 4.95
CA ARG A 333 -1.64 -9.45 3.92
C ARG A 333 -1.15 -9.95 2.55
N TYR A 334 0.11 -9.72 2.19
CA TYR A 334 0.69 -10.25 0.94
C TYR A 334 0.55 -11.77 0.87
N ALA A 335 0.93 -12.47 1.95
CA ALA A 335 0.85 -13.92 2.01
C ALA A 335 -0.59 -14.44 1.90
N LEU A 336 -1.56 -13.74 2.52
CA LEU A 336 -2.98 -14.09 2.44
C LEU A 336 -3.58 -13.81 1.06
N ASP A 337 -3.21 -12.68 0.42
CA ASP A 337 -3.72 -12.29 -0.90
C ASP A 337 -3.17 -13.18 -2.01
N GLN A 338 -1.90 -13.59 -1.94
CA GLN A 338 -1.26 -14.43 -2.96
C GLN A 338 -1.58 -15.92 -2.82
N GLY A 339 -1.83 -16.40 -1.59
CA GLY A 339 -2.03 -17.82 -1.29
C GLY A 339 -0.78 -18.71 -1.41
N TYR A 340 0.29 -18.21 -2.04
CA TYR A 340 1.63 -18.80 -2.05
C TYR A 340 2.69 -17.70 -2.03
N ILE A 341 3.91 -18.05 -1.60
CA ILE A 341 5.03 -17.11 -1.47
C ILE A 341 6.15 -17.57 -2.39
N ASP A 342 6.55 -16.71 -3.33
CA ASP A 342 7.66 -16.97 -4.26
C ASP A 342 8.94 -16.27 -3.77
N LEU A 343 9.89 -17.06 -3.29
CA LEU A 343 11.14 -16.61 -2.67
C LEU A 343 12.16 -16.20 -3.74
N THR A 344 12.76 -15.00 -3.61
CA THR A 344 13.86 -14.59 -4.49
C THR A 344 15.25 -14.98 -3.97
N GLY A 345 15.33 -15.42 -2.70
CA GLY A 345 16.49 -16.04 -2.07
C GLY A 345 16.24 -16.43 -0.60
N ASN A 346 17.31 -16.64 0.16
CA ASN A 346 17.27 -17.36 1.44
C ASN A 346 17.20 -16.46 2.68
N HIS A 347 17.06 -15.15 2.50
CA HIS A 347 17.03 -14.20 3.61
C HIS A 347 15.72 -13.45 3.65
N ALA A 348 15.20 -13.18 4.85
CA ALA A 348 13.91 -12.51 5.06
C ALA A 348 13.86 -11.07 4.51
N TRP A 349 15.02 -10.41 4.36
CA TRP A 349 15.12 -9.07 3.77
C TRP A 349 15.17 -9.08 2.24
N MET A 350 15.25 -10.26 1.61
CA MET A 350 15.11 -10.36 0.17
C MET A 350 13.63 -10.19 -0.23
N PRO A 351 13.36 -9.62 -1.40
CA PRO A 351 11.99 -9.39 -1.82
C PRO A 351 11.26 -10.69 -2.21
N PHE A 352 9.95 -10.59 -2.30
CA PHE A 352 9.04 -11.62 -2.79
C PHE A 352 8.45 -11.20 -4.14
N ARG A 353 8.06 -12.16 -4.99
CA ARG A 353 7.44 -11.83 -6.29
C ARG A 353 5.93 -11.63 -6.14
N ILE A 354 5.39 -10.56 -6.74
CA ILE A 354 3.94 -10.31 -6.77
C ILE A 354 3.28 -10.98 -7.99
N ASN A 355 3.98 -11.05 -9.13
CA ASN A 355 3.46 -11.60 -10.39
C ASN A 355 4.47 -12.58 -11.02
N SER A 356 4.07 -13.84 -11.19
CA SER A 356 4.95 -14.96 -11.65
C SER A 356 5.10 -15.08 -13.18
N LEU A 357 4.88 -14.01 -13.94
CA LEU A 357 4.90 -14.07 -15.42
C LEU A 357 6.31 -14.16 -16.02
N MET A 358 7.37 -14.07 -15.20
CA MET A 358 8.77 -14.19 -15.60
C MET A 358 9.38 -15.52 -15.18
N SER A 359 10.14 -16.16 -16.07
CA SER A 359 10.82 -17.44 -15.79
C SER A 359 12.12 -17.24 -14.98
N GLU A 360 12.55 -18.27 -14.25
CA GLU A 360 13.83 -18.25 -13.52
C GLU A 360 15.05 -17.98 -14.43
N GLU A 361 14.97 -18.39 -15.70
CA GLU A 361 16.01 -18.19 -16.71
C GLU A 361 16.11 -16.71 -17.13
N GLU A 362 14.97 -16.02 -17.24
CA GLU A 362 14.91 -14.57 -17.49
C GLU A 362 15.57 -13.78 -16.33
N MET A 363 15.49 -14.29 -15.09
CA MET A 363 16.18 -13.70 -13.94
C MET A 363 17.69 -13.98 -13.89
N LYS A 364 18.14 -15.18 -14.29
CA LYS A 364 19.57 -15.53 -14.32
C LYS A 364 20.37 -14.64 -15.28
N LYS A 365 19.72 -14.05 -16.28
CA LYS A 365 20.35 -13.15 -17.25
C LYS A 365 20.58 -11.73 -16.71
N GLY A 366 19.98 -11.30 -15.60
CA GLY A 366 20.14 -9.94 -15.05
C GLY A 366 19.57 -8.80 -15.92
N GLU A 367 19.25 -9.06 -17.19
CA GLU A 367 18.86 -8.10 -18.23
C GLU A 367 17.53 -7.35 -17.97
N LEU A 368 16.75 -7.73 -16.96
CA LEU A 368 15.36 -7.27 -16.79
C LEU A 368 15.08 -6.37 -15.57
N MET A 369 16.05 -6.06 -14.72
CA MET A 369 15.86 -5.06 -13.67
C MET A 369 16.02 -3.62 -14.22
N LYS A 370 15.11 -3.21 -15.10
CA LYS A 370 14.94 -1.79 -15.47
C LYS A 370 14.04 -1.12 -14.43
N PHE A 371 14.65 -0.41 -13.48
CA PHE A 371 13.96 0.60 -12.70
C PHE A 371 13.95 1.88 -13.55
N GLU A 372 12.85 2.15 -14.24
CA GLU A 372 12.68 3.41 -14.97
C GLU A 372 12.61 4.59 -13.98
N SER A 373 13.29 5.67 -14.35
CA SER A 373 13.64 6.86 -13.56
C SER A 373 12.47 7.74 -13.16
#